data_AF-A0A524HGL7-F1
#
_entry.id   AF-A0A524HGL7-F1
#
_cell.length_a   1.000
_cell.length_b   1.000
_cell.length_c   1.000
_cell.angle_alpha   90.00
_cell.angle_beta   90.00
_cell.angle_gamma   90.00
#
_symmetry.space_group_name_H-M   'P 1'
#
loop_
_entity.id
_entity.type
_entity.pdbx_description
1 polymer ?
#
loop_
_entity_poly.entity_id
_entity_poly.type
_entity_poly.pdbx_seq_one_letter_code
_entity_poly.pdbx_strand_id
1 'polypeptide(L)'
;GIYDDPARFTSMAENLTTIEKSMNQINTLSQEQKPNYNQIVRWVQNKEDHADELTHTVTYYFLAQRIKPVDKVDAAEYDNYIKKLTLTHAMISYCTKAKQSTDTAAVAQLRTLLDEFKKTYELEHNH
;
A
#
# COMPACT_ATOMS: atom_id res chain seq x y z
N GLY A 1 1.81 20.92 3.68
CA GLY A 1 2.75 20.07 2.91
C GLY A 1 2.37 20.19 1.45
N ILE A 2 3.34 20.16 0.54
CA ILE A 2 3.15 20.51 -0.89
C ILE A 2 2.24 19.52 -1.65
N TYR A 3 1.99 18.32 -1.10
CA TYR A 3 1.16 17.29 -1.72
C TYR A 3 -0.23 17.23 -1.08
N ASP A 4 -1.26 17.29 -1.92
CA ASP A 4 -2.64 17.04 -1.53
C ASP A 4 -2.89 15.53 -1.32
N ASP A 5 -3.93 15.18 -0.54
CA ASP A 5 -4.27 13.78 -0.28
C ASP A 5 -4.51 12.98 -1.58
N PRO A 6 -5.18 13.53 -2.63
CA PRO A 6 -5.35 12.85 -3.91
C PRO A 6 -4.02 12.41 -4.56
N ALA A 7 -2.98 13.25 -4.57
CA ALA A 7 -1.69 12.89 -5.12
C ALA A 7 -1.05 11.71 -4.36
N ARG A 8 -1.27 11.60 -3.05
CA ARG A 8 -0.79 10.46 -2.26
C ARG A 8 -1.50 9.17 -2.62
N PHE A 9 -2.82 9.21 -2.80
CA PHE A 9 -3.56 8.03 -3.28
C PHE A 9 -3.09 7.58 -4.67
N THR A 10 -2.87 8.52 -5.59
CA THR A 10 -2.34 8.21 -6.93
C THR A 10 -0.97 7.57 -6.84
N SER A 11 -0.03 8.16 -6.08
CA SER A 11 1.32 7.61 -5.90
C SER A 11 1.31 6.22 -5.26
N MET A 12 0.42 5.96 -4.29
CA MET A 12 0.26 4.61 -3.72
C MET A 12 -0.22 3.59 -4.77
N ALA A 13 -1.16 3.98 -5.65
CA ALA A 13 -1.64 3.11 -6.73
C ALA A 13 -0.57 2.84 -7.81
N GLU A 14 0.27 3.83 -8.10
CA GLU A 14 1.44 3.69 -8.98
C GLU A 14 2.46 2.71 -8.38
N ASN A 15 2.77 2.83 -7.08
CA ASN A 15 3.64 1.90 -6.37
C ASN A 15 3.12 0.46 -6.44
N LEU A 16 1.82 0.23 -6.23
CA LEU A 16 1.21 -1.10 -6.40
C LEU A 16 1.40 -1.67 -7.81
N THR A 17 1.26 -0.82 -8.83
CA THR A 17 1.45 -1.21 -10.22
C THR A 17 2.89 -1.61 -10.51
N THR A 18 3.86 -0.88 -9.95
CA THR A 18 5.28 -1.21 -10.11
C THR A 18 5.69 -2.46 -9.33
N ILE A 19 5.14 -2.68 -8.13
CA ILE A 19 5.34 -3.91 -7.34
C ILE A 19 4.86 -5.12 -8.15
N GLU A 20 3.64 -5.09 -8.67
CA GLU A 20 3.06 -6.17 -9.48
C GLU A 20 3.86 -6.44 -10.75
N LYS A 21 4.26 -5.38 -11.46
CA LYS A 21 5.15 -5.50 -12.62
C LYS A 21 6.46 -6.19 -12.24
N SER A 22 7.08 -5.80 -11.13
CA SER A 22 8.34 -6.39 -10.66
C SER A 22 8.18 -7.87 -10.32
N MET A 23 7.09 -8.25 -9.63
CA MET A 23 6.76 -9.65 -9.35
C MET A 23 6.65 -10.48 -10.63
N ASN A 24 5.92 -9.97 -11.63
CA ASN A 24 5.75 -10.65 -12.92
C ASN A 24 7.08 -10.81 -13.67
N GLN A 25 7.95 -9.79 -13.65
CA GLN A 25 9.28 -9.87 -14.25
C GLN A 25 10.16 -10.92 -13.56
N ILE A 26 10.13 -10.98 -12.22
CA ILE A 26 10.84 -12.01 -11.46
C ILE A 26 10.35 -13.40 -11.85
N ASN A 27 9.02 -13.60 -11.90
CA ASN A 27 8.43 -14.89 -12.26
C ASN A 27 8.83 -15.33 -13.68
N THR A 28 8.77 -14.42 -14.66
CA THR A 28 9.16 -14.69 -16.04
C THR A 28 10.65 -15.05 -16.16
N LEU A 29 11.54 -14.23 -15.60
CA LEU A 29 13.00 -14.46 -15.66
C LEU A 29 13.42 -15.75 -14.96
N SER A 30 12.72 -16.11 -13.89
CA SER A 30 13.00 -17.34 -13.12
C SER A 30 12.65 -18.62 -13.89
N GLN A 31 11.84 -18.53 -14.95
CA GLN A 31 11.44 -19.67 -15.80
C GLN A 31 12.35 -19.86 -17.01
N GLU A 32 13.31 -18.96 -17.26
CA GLU A 32 14.27 -19.10 -18.36
C GLU A 32 15.18 -20.31 -18.15
N GLN A 33 15.64 -20.94 -19.24
CA GLN A 33 16.59 -22.07 -19.17
C GLN A 33 17.90 -21.69 -18.45
N LYS A 34 18.31 -20.42 -18.57
CA LYS A 34 19.47 -19.84 -17.89
C LYS A 34 19.07 -18.48 -17.28
N PRO A 35 18.49 -18.47 -16.07
CA PRO A 35 17.98 -17.24 -15.46
C PRO A 35 19.06 -16.16 -15.33
N ASN A 36 18.72 -14.93 -15.72
CA ASN A 36 19.58 -13.78 -15.49
C ASN A 36 19.42 -13.28 -14.03
N TYR A 37 20.21 -13.84 -13.13
CA TYR A 37 20.17 -13.48 -11.70
C TYR A 37 20.40 -12.00 -11.42
N ASN A 38 21.23 -11.30 -12.21
CA ASN A 38 21.45 -9.86 -12.04
C ASN A 38 20.17 -9.05 -12.31
N GLN A 39 19.35 -9.48 -13.27
CA GLN A 39 18.05 -8.84 -13.54
C GLN A 39 17.03 -9.19 -12.47
N ILE A 40 16.99 -10.45 -12.02
CA ILE A 40 16.10 -10.88 -10.93
C ILE A 40 16.37 -10.06 -9.66
N VAL A 41 17.63 -9.91 -9.25
CA VAL A 41 18.01 -9.12 -8.08
C VAL A 41 17.58 -7.66 -8.21
N ARG A 42 17.73 -7.04 -9.40
CA ARG A 42 17.25 -5.67 -9.64
C ARG A 42 15.73 -5.55 -9.50
N TRP A 43 14.97 -6.52 -10.02
CA TRP A 43 13.52 -6.51 -9.87
C TRP A 43 13.07 -6.77 -8.42
N VAL A 44 13.80 -7.61 -7.67
CA VAL A 44 13.56 -7.78 -6.23
C VAL A 44 13.78 -6.47 -5.49
N GLN A 45 14.91 -5.79 -5.72
CA GLN A 45 15.18 -4.50 -5.08
C GLN A 45 14.12 -3.45 -5.44
N ASN A 46 13.79 -3.32 -6.73
CA ASN A 46 12.76 -2.38 -7.19
C ASN A 46 11.39 -2.65 -6.52
N LYS A 47 11.01 -3.92 -6.39
CA LYS A 47 9.78 -4.32 -5.70
C LYS A 47 9.80 -3.91 -4.22
N GLU A 48 10.92 -4.14 -3.54
CA GLU A 48 11.07 -3.81 -2.12
C GLU A 48 11.07 -2.31 -1.87
N ASP A 49 11.77 -1.53 -2.69
CA ASP A 49 11.82 -0.07 -2.60
C ASP A 49 10.41 0.54 -2.71
N HIS A 50 9.63 0.13 -3.72
CA HIS A 50 8.26 0.62 -3.89
C HIS A 50 7.30 0.15 -2.78
N ALA A 51 7.51 -1.05 -2.22
CA ALA A 51 6.75 -1.51 -1.07
C ALA A 51 7.07 -0.71 0.20
N ASP A 52 8.32 -0.28 0.36
CA ASP A 52 8.76 0.57 1.47
C ASP A 52 8.24 2.01 1.33
N GLU A 53 8.23 2.58 0.13
CA GLU A 53 7.62 3.89 -0.14
C GLU A 53 6.11 3.90 0.16
N LEU A 54 5.39 2.85 -0.24
CA LEU A 54 3.98 2.67 0.08
C LEU A 54 3.77 2.56 1.59
N THR A 55 4.57 1.72 2.26
CA THR A 55 4.51 1.55 3.73
C THR A 55 4.80 2.85 4.46
N HIS A 56 5.79 3.62 3.99
CA HIS A 56 6.14 4.93 4.53
C HIS A 56 4.97 5.91 4.41
N THR A 57 4.32 5.97 3.25
CA THR A 57 3.16 6.85 3.03
C THR A 57 1.98 6.47 3.93
N VAL A 58 1.65 5.18 4.00
CA VAL A 58 0.56 4.69 4.88
C VAL A 58 0.86 5.01 6.35
N THR A 59 2.10 4.80 6.79
CA THR A 59 2.50 4.97 8.20
C THR A 59 2.65 6.43 8.59
N TYR A 60 3.51 7.17 7.91
CA TYR A 60 3.90 8.51 8.35
C TYR A 60 2.94 9.58 7.85
N TYR A 61 2.44 9.49 6.61
CA TYR A 61 1.52 10.48 6.10
C TYR A 61 0.12 10.22 6.64
N PHE A 62 -0.48 9.06 6.35
CA PHE A 62 -1.87 8.83 6.74
C PHE A 62 -2.04 8.52 8.23
N LEU A 63 -1.42 7.44 8.71
CA LEU A 63 -1.64 6.97 10.09
C LEU A 63 -1.17 7.98 11.13
N ALA A 64 0.03 8.56 10.98
CA ALA A 64 0.57 9.48 11.97
C ALA A 64 0.09 10.94 11.80
N GLN A 65 -0.09 11.46 10.57
CA GLN A 65 -0.41 12.87 10.37
C GLN A 65 -1.90 13.14 10.11
N ARG A 66 -2.57 12.32 9.27
CA ARG A 66 -3.93 12.61 8.80
C ARG A 66 -5.02 12.00 9.70
N ILE A 67 -4.86 10.78 10.18
CA ILE A 67 -5.84 10.14 11.08
C ILE A 67 -5.74 10.77 12.48
N LYS A 68 -6.80 11.46 12.92
CA LYS A 68 -6.88 12.05 14.27
C LYS A 68 -7.53 11.08 15.26
N PRO A 69 -7.05 11.00 16.51
CA PRO A 69 -7.75 10.29 17.56
C PRO A 69 -9.16 10.86 17.77
N VAL A 70 -10.13 9.98 17.97
CA VAL A 70 -11.54 10.32 18.22
C VAL A 70 -11.94 9.75 19.58
N ASP A 71 -12.71 10.51 20.36
CA ASP A 71 -13.26 10.03 21.63
C ASP A 71 -14.41 9.04 21.38
N LYS A 72 -14.60 8.07 22.28
CA LYS A 72 -15.65 7.04 22.19
C LYS A 72 -17.06 7.58 22.38
N VAL A 73 -17.21 8.86 22.73
CA VAL A 73 -18.51 9.51 22.97
C VAL A 73 -19.35 9.55 21.68
N ASP A 74 -18.71 9.77 20.52
CA ASP A 74 -19.37 9.62 19.23
C ASP A 74 -19.05 8.24 18.65
N ALA A 75 -20.01 7.32 18.74
CA ALA A 75 -19.83 5.95 18.27
C ALA A 75 -19.55 5.88 16.77
N ALA A 76 -20.17 6.74 15.96
CA ALA A 76 -20.04 6.70 14.51
C ALA A 76 -18.68 7.23 14.05
N GLU A 77 -18.21 8.35 14.61
CA GLU A 77 -16.88 8.86 14.33
C GLU A 77 -15.78 7.92 14.86
N TYR A 78 -15.99 7.33 16.03
CA TYR A 78 -15.04 6.35 16.60
C TYR A 78 -14.95 5.07 15.75
N ASP A 79 -16.07 4.56 15.24
CA ASP A 79 -16.08 3.40 14.33
C ASP A 79 -15.32 3.71 13.04
N ASN A 80 -15.50 4.90 12.46
CA ASN A 80 -14.73 5.35 11.29
C ASN A 80 -13.23 5.47 11.60
N TYR A 81 -12.87 6.00 12.77
CA TYR A 81 -11.48 6.06 13.23
C TYR A 81 -10.86 4.66 13.31
N ILE A 82 -11.53 3.71 13.97
CA ILE A 82 -11.06 2.32 14.09
C ILE A 82 -10.97 1.63 12.73
N LYS A 83 -11.92 1.88 11.83
CA LYS A 83 -11.88 1.37 10.46
C LYS A 83 -10.63 1.86 9.72
N LYS A 84 -10.30 3.15 9.79
CA LYS A 84 -9.09 3.72 9.17
C LYS A 84 -7.81 3.11 9.75
N LEU A 85 -7.72 2.91 11.07
CA LEU A 85 -6.58 2.24 11.70
C LEU A 85 -6.42 0.79 11.22
N THR A 86 -7.53 0.06 11.12
CA THR A 86 -7.52 -1.34 10.70
C THR A 86 -7.08 -1.47 9.25
N LEU A 87 -7.59 -0.61 8.36
CA LEU A 87 -7.20 -0.58 6.94
C LEU A 87 -5.74 -0.24 6.74
N THR A 88 -5.22 0.78 7.45
CA THR A 88 -3.80 1.16 7.36
C THR A 88 -2.88 0.04 7.88
N HIS A 89 -3.22 -0.60 9.00
CA HIS A 89 -2.48 -1.76 9.50
C HIS A 89 -2.51 -2.95 8.52
N ALA A 90 -3.66 -3.24 7.93
CA ALA A 90 -3.80 -4.30 6.93
C ALA A 90 -2.92 -4.02 5.71
N MET A 91 -2.91 -2.78 5.21
CA MET A 91 -2.02 -2.38 4.09
C MET A 91 -0.55 -2.62 4.43
N ILE A 92 -0.06 -2.18 5.59
CA ILE A 92 1.33 -2.40 6.03
C ILE A 92 1.67 -3.91 6.06
N SER A 93 0.74 -4.72 6.58
CA SER A 93 0.93 -6.18 6.65
C SER A 93 1.01 -6.82 5.25
N TYR A 94 0.17 -6.40 4.31
CA TYR A 94 0.22 -6.90 2.94
C TYR A 94 1.39 -6.35 2.13
N CYS A 95 1.88 -5.13 2.38
CA CYS A 95 3.13 -4.63 1.83
C CYS A 95 4.29 -5.54 2.23
N THR A 96 4.35 -5.96 3.49
CA THR A 96 5.36 -6.91 3.98
C THR A 96 5.27 -8.25 3.24
N LYS A 97 4.06 -8.78 3.00
CA LYS A 97 3.87 -9.99 2.19
C LYS A 97 4.36 -9.81 0.75
N ALA A 98 4.06 -8.67 0.13
CA ALA A 98 4.51 -8.35 -1.23
C ALA A 98 6.05 -8.28 -1.34
N LYS A 99 6.75 -7.83 -0.28
CA LYS A 99 8.23 -7.88 -0.23
C LYS A 99 8.74 -9.33 -0.22
N GLN A 100 8.10 -10.21 0.53
CA GLN A 100 8.58 -11.58 0.79
C GLN A 100 8.22 -12.60 -0.30
N SER A 101 7.29 -12.30 -1.20
CA SER A 101 6.86 -13.24 -2.25
C SER A 101 6.71 -12.58 -3.64
N THR A 102 6.41 -13.38 -4.66
CA THR A 102 6.03 -12.92 -6.00
C THR A 102 4.58 -13.30 -6.36
N ASP A 103 3.77 -13.59 -5.34
CA ASP A 103 2.34 -13.85 -5.49
C ASP A 103 1.59 -12.53 -5.60
N THR A 104 1.03 -12.28 -6.80
CA THR A 104 0.29 -11.06 -7.12
C THR A 104 -1.04 -10.93 -6.37
N ALA A 105 -1.51 -12.01 -5.71
CA ALA A 105 -2.67 -11.94 -4.82
C ALA A 105 -2.47 -10.91 -3.70
N ALA A 106 -1.24 -10.72 -3.21
CA ALA A 106 -0.94 -9.69 -2.21
C ALA A 106 -1.22 -8.28 -2.76
N VAL A 107 -0.88 -8.01 -4.03
CA VAL A 107 -1.15 -6.71 -4.66
C VAL A 107 -2.65 -6.50 -4.90
N ALA A 108 -3.37 -7.54 -5.33
CA ALA A 108 -4.83 -7.47 -5.49
C ALA A 108 -5.53 -7.10 -4.17
N GLN A 109 -5.08 -7.68 -3.05
CA GLN A 109 -5.58 -7.30 -1.72
C GLN A 109 -5.21 -5.87 -1.35
N LEU A 110 -3.98 -5.43 -1.63
CA LEU A 110 -3.57 -4.04 -1.39
C LEU A 110 -4.42 -3.03 -2.17
N ARG A 111 -4.76 -3.32 -3.44
CA ARG A 111 -5.65 -2.45 -4.24
C ARG A 111 -7.04 -2.32 -3.60
N THR A 112 -7.60 -3.45 -3.15
CA THR A 112 -8.89 -3.47 -2.44
C THR A 112 -8.84 -2.63 -1.17
N LEU A 113 -7.80 -2.80 -0.35
CA LEU A 113 -7.61 -2.06 0.89
C LEU A 113 -7.41 -0.56 0.65
N LEU A 114 -6.64 -0.20 -0.38
CA LEU A 114 -6.39 1.18 -0.78
C LEU A 114 -7.69 1.88 -1.21
N ASP A 115 -8.52 1.22 -2.01
CA ASP A 115 -9.80 1.74 -2.46
C ASP A 115 -10.78 1.91 -1.28
N GLU A 116 -10.84 0.93 -0.38
CA GLU A 116 -11.68 1.03 0.82
C GLU A 116 -11.20 2.13 1.76
N PHE A 117 -9.88 2.26 1.93
CA PHE A 117 -9.28 3.32 2.74
C PHE A 117 -9.59 4.70 2.15
N LYS A 118 -9.41 4.88 0.84
CA LYS A 118 -9.74 6.12 0.14
C LYS A 118 -11.21 6.53 0.35
N LYS A 119 -12.14 5.60 0.13
CA LYS A 119 -13.58 5.85 0.35
C LYS A 119 -13.88 6.23 1.80
N THR A 120 -13.32 5.49 2.75
CA THR A 120 -13.52 5.75 4.20
C THR A 120 -12.95 7.12 4.60
N TYR A 121 -11.82 7.51 4.00
CA TYR A 121 -11.15 8.79 4.25
C TYR A 121 -11.92 9.98 3.66
N GLU A 122 -12.40 9.86 2.42
CA GLU A 122 -13.13 10.94 1.73
C GLU A 122 -14.52 11.20 2.31
N LEU A 123 -15.18 10.19 2.90
CA LEU A 123 -16.47 10.37 3.57
C LEU A 123 -16.39 11.41 4.70
N GLU A 124 -15.29 11.45 5.44
CA GLU A 124 -15.07 12.42 6.53
C GLU A 124 -14.67 13.81 6.02
N HIS A 125 -13.98 13.89 4.88
CA HIS A 125 -13.43 15.14 4.37
C HIS A 125 -14.41 15.94 3.49
N ASN A 126 -15.58 15.37 3.20
CA ASN A 126 -16.67 16.02 2.45
C ASN A 126 -17.79 16.57 3.35
N HIS A 127 -17.57 16.61 4.67
CA HIS A 127 -18.48 17.21 5.66
C HIS A 127 -17.91 18.52 6.21
#